data_AF-A0AAD7ETL9-F1
#
_entry.id   AF-A0AAD7ETL9-F1
#
_cell.length_a   1.000
_cell.length_b   1.000
_cell.length_c   1.000
_cell.angle_alpha   90.00
_cell.angle_beta   90.00
_cell.angle_gamma   90.00
#
_symmetry.space_group_name_H-M   'P 1'
#
loop_
_entity.id
_entity.type
_entity.pdbx_description
1 polymer ?
#
loop_
_entity_poly.entity_id
_entity_poly.type
_entity_poly.pdbx_seq_one_letter_code
_entity_poly.pdbx_strand_id
1 'polypeptide(L)'
;DSTSTYFLAHSASGVYAFTLLFMPSILSTAPDLHANIKGTFIASAQSHFKPTGHDVGPYNMTNMYYGSPEEMTVHALPTLFQALPDEGVKWLSPLTLIECEHDPQWFKVVVGDFHKVLGGRAWREGTADHNHISFSCAVSMGQGEGCMEDVMVWI
;
A
#
# COMPACT_ATOMS: atom_id res chain seq x y z
N ASP A 1 -12.83 1.32 22.53
CA ASP A 1 -11.84 2.38 22.73
C ASP A 1 -11.60 3.02 21.37
N SER A 2 -11.85 4.31 21.21
CA SER A 2 -11.76 5.03 19.93
C SER A 2 -10.38 5.63 19.67
N THR A 3 -9.36 5.23 20.44
CA THR A 3 -8.03 5.86 20.43
C THR A 3 -6.98 5.15 19.56
N SER A 4 -7.33 4.01 18.94
CA SER A 4 -6.43 3.25 18.06
C SER A 4 -7.08 2.91 16.73
N THR A 5 -6.79 3.71 15.69
CA THR A 5 -7.24 3.43 14.31
C THR A 5 -6.12 2.71 13.55
N TYR A 6 -6.48 1.68 12.81
CA TYR A 6 -5.58 0.96 11.90
C TYR A 6 -6.17 0.95 10.49
N PHE A 7 -5.31 1.06 9.48
CA PHE A 7 -5.72 0.85 8.09
C PHE A 7 -5.27 -0.50 7.60
N LEU A 8 -6.21 -1.31 7.15
CA LEU A 8 -5.97 -2.50 6.37
C LEU A 8 -6.54 -2.27 4.98
N ALA A 9 -5.72 -2.45 3.95
CA ALA A 9 -6.15 -2.31 2.58
C ALA A 9 -5.47 -3.35 1.68
N HIS A 10 -6.13 -3.66 0.58
CA HIS A 10 -5.74 -4.69 -0.36
C HIS A 10 -5.90 -4.23 -1.81
N SER A 11 -4.92 -4.56 -2.66
CA SER A 11 -4.96 -4.31 -4.10
C SER A 11 -5.24 -2.82 -4.41
N ALA A 12 -6.28 -2.52 -5.18
CA ALA A 12 -6.68 -1.15 -5.50
C ALA A 12 -7.01 -0.31 -4.26
N SER A 13 -7.60 -0.88 -3.20
CA SER A 13 -7.89 -0.15 -1.96
C SER A 13 -6.61 0.34 -1.25
N GLY A 14 -5.48 -0.35 -1.45
CA GLY A 14 -4.18 0.09 -0.97
C GLY A 14 -3.70 1.39 -1.62
N VAL A 15 -4.03 1.60 -2.90
CA VAL A 15 -3.71 2.85 -3.61
C VAL A 15 -4.45 4.03 -2.96
N TYR A 16 -5.72 3.85 -2.62
CA TYR A 16 -6.50 4.86 -1.91
C TYR A 16 -5.96 5.11 -0.50
N ALA A 17 -5.64 4.07 0.25
CA ALA A 17 -5.06 4.20 1.59
C ALA A 17 -3.76 5.02 1.55
N PHE A 18 -2.86 4.74 0.62
CA PHE A 18 -1.65 5.53 0.46
C PHE A 18 -1.91 6.95 -0.05
N THR A 19 -2.89 7.14 -0.93
CA THR A 19 -3.29 8.48 -1.39
C THR A 19 -3.78 9.32 -0.21
N LEU A 20 -4.60 8.76 0.68
CA LEU A 20 -5.04 9.43 1.92
C LEU A 20 -3.85 9.80 2.81
N LEU A 21 -2.85 8.92 2.89
CA LEU A 21 -1.69 9.11 3.76
C LEU A 21 -0.66 10.10 3.20
N PHE A 22 -0.57 10.27 1.88
CA PHE A 22 0.53 11.01 1.25
C PHE A 22 0.09 12.27 0.50
N MET A 23 -1.17 12.37 0.08
CA MET A 23 -1.60 13.46 -0.78
C MET A 23 -1.71 14.78 0.01
N PRO A 24 -0.95 15.83 -0.36
CA PRO A 24 -0.90 17.08 0.42
C PRO A 24 -2.27 17.77 0.59
N SER A 25 -3.14 17.69 -0.42
CA SER A 25 -4.48 18.27 -0.37
C SER A 25 -5.41 17.54 0.61
N ILE A 26 -5.17 16.27 0.92
CA ILE A 26 -5.89 15.55 1.98
C ILE A 26 -5.30 15.92 3.33
N LEU A 27 -3.97 15.84 3.46
CA LEU A 27 -3.28 16.11 4.72
C LEU A 27 -3.53 17.54 5.23
N SER A 28 -3.72 18.52 4.34
CA SER A 28 -4.09 19.88 4.71
C SER A 28 -5.49 20.00 5.32
N THR A 29 -6.41 19.08 4.99
CA THR A 29 -7.78 19.04 5.54
C THR A 29 -7.90 18.17 6.79
N ALA A 30 -6.93 17.30 7.04
CA ALA A 30 -6.89 16.39 8.18
C ALA A 30 -5.47 16.35 8.79
N PRO A 31 -5.00 17.45 9.42
CA PRO A 31 -3.63 17.56 9.92
C PRO A 31 -3.28 16.52 10.99
N ASP A 32 -4.28 16.03 11.73
CA ASP A 32 -4.11 15.01 12.78
C ASP A 32 -4.28 13.57 12.26
N LEU A 33 -4.44 13.37 10.94
CA LEU A 33 -4.71 12.04 10.37
C LEU A 33 -3.64 11.02 10.78
N HIS A 34 -2.37 11.37 10.61
CA HIS A 34 -1.24 10.50 10.96
C HIS A 34 -1.16 10.23 12.47
N ALA A 35 -1.45 11.21 13.33
CA ALA A 35 -1.41 11.03 14.78
C ALA A 35 -2.45 10.01 15.30
N ASN A 36 -3.56 9.88 14.58
CA ASN A 36 -4.67 8.99 14.92
C ASN A 36 -4.53 7.58 14.36
N ILE A 37 -3.63 7.36 13.39
CA ILE A 37 -3.38 6.06 12.78
C ILE A 37 -2.20 5.40 13.50
N LYS A 38 -2.45 4.23 14.09
CA LYS A 38 -1.45 3.45 14.83
C LYS A 38 -0.70 2.46 13.97
N GLY A 39 -1.24 2.11 12.81
CA GLY A 39 -0.57 1.26 11.84
C GLY A 39 -1.33 1.18 10.53
N THR A 40 -0.58 0.95 9.45
CA THR A 40 -1.10 0.79 8.11
C THR A 40 -0.56 -0.52 7.52
N PHE A 41 -1.46 -1.36 7.02
CA PHE A 41 -1.17 -2.66 6.41
C PHE A 41 -1.73 -2.68 5.02
N ILE A 42 -0.87 -2.86 4.03
CA ILE A 42 -1.27 -2.80 2.63
C ILE A 42 -0.78 -4.03 1.91
N ALA A 43 -1.72 -4.88 1.51
CA ALA A 43 -1.47 -6.10 0.78
C ALA A 43 -1.57 -5.87 -0.72
N SER A 44 -0.52 -6.28 -1.45
CA SER A 44 -0.52 -6.41 -2.91
C SER A 44 -1.00 -5.15 -3.66
N ALA A 45 -0.67 -3.95 -3.18
CA ALA A 45 -1.09 -2.70 -3.82
C ALA A 45 -0.23 -2.35 -5.03
N GLN A 46 -0.89 -1.86 -6.07
CA GLN A 46 -0.20 -1.36 -7.26
C GLN A 46 0.36 0.05 -7.00
N SER A 47 1.65 0.14 -6.69
CA SER A 47 2.29 1.40 -6.33
C SER A 47 2.60 2.31 -7.52
N HIS A 48 2.83 1.72 -8.70
CA HIS A 48 3.08 2.43 -9.93
C HIS A 48 2.69 1.59 -11.15
N PHE A 49 2.71 2.24 -12.31
CA PHE A 49 2.30 1.67 -13.60
C PHE A 49 3.44 1.66 -14.64
N LYS A 50 4.68 1.86 -14.20
CA LYS A 50 5.85 1.64 -15.07
C LYS A 50 5.82 0.22 -15.65
N PRO A 51 6.29 0.00 -16.88
CA PRO A 51 6.32 -1.33 -17.47
C PRO A 51 7.03 -2.35 -16.57
N THR A 52 6.32 -3.40 -16.18
CA THR A 52 6.82 -4.48 -15.31
C THR A 52 7.00 -5.80 -16.09
N GLY A 53 6.86 -5.76 -17.42
CA GLY A 53 6.84 -6.95 -18.28
C GLY A 53 5.48 -7.63 -18.37
N HIS A 54 4.44 -7.06 -17.74
CA HIS A 54 3.04 -7.47 -17.87
C HIS A 54 2.20 -6.24 -18.20
N ASP A 55 2.11 -5.90 -19.49
CA ASP A 55 1.18 -4.89 -19.95
C ASP A 55 -0.24 -5.43 -19.71
N VAL A 56 -0.89 -4.92 -18.67
CA VAL A 56 -2.31 -5.19 -18.44
C VAL A 56 -3.06 -4.88 -19.73
N GLY A 57 -3.79 -5.87 -20.23
CA GLY A 57 -4.36 -5.93 -21.58
C GLY A 57 -5.39 -4.83 -21.90
N PRO A 58 -6.31 -5.06 -22.87
CA PRO A 58 -6.96 -4.03 -23.70
C PRO A 58 -7.80 -2.96 -22.98
N TYR A 59 -7.98 -3.06 -21.66
CA TYR A 59 -8.64 -2.06 -20.83
C TYR A 59 -7.56 -1.28 -20.10
N ASN A 60 -7.28 -0.08 -20.59
CA ASN A 60 -6.41 0.89 -19.93
C ASN A 60 -7.10 1.41 -18.65
N MET A 61 -7.24 0.53 -17.64
CA MET A 61 -7.84 0.80 -16.33
C MET A 61 -7.19 2.04 -15.69
N THR A 62 -5.92 2.25 -15.97
CA THR A 62 -5.15 3.43 -15.62
C THR A 62 -5.73 4.70 -16.21
N ASN A 63 -6.00 4.76 -17.52
CA ASN A 63 -6.68 5.92 -18.12
C ASN A 63 -8.12 6.05 -17.62
N MET A 64 -8.82 4.95 -17.34
CA MET A 64 -10.17 5.03 -16.76
C MET A 64 -10.16 5.64 -15.36
N TYR A 65 -9.11 5.39 -14.58
CA TYR A 65 -9.00 5.85 -13.20
C TYR A 65 -8.35 7.23 -13.06
N TYR A 66 -7.21 7.45 -13.72
CA TYR A 66 -6.45 8.70 -13.64
C TYR A 66 -6.76 9.70 -14.77
N GLY A 67 -7.47 9.28 -15.82
CA GLY A 67 -7.77 10.12 -16.98
C GLY A 67 -6.62 10.25 -17.98
N SER A 68 -5.37 10.33 -17.52
CA SER A 68 -4.19 10.39 -18.39
C SER A 68 -2.92 9.76 -17.76
N PRO A 69 -1.90 9.42 -18.57
CA PRO A 69 -0.60 8.97 -18.07
C PRO A 69 0.16 10.03 -17.24
N GLU A 70 -0.02 11.31 -17.55
CA GLU A 70 0.57 12.41 -16.78
C GLU A 70 -0.04 12.46 -15.37
N GLU A 71 -1.37 12.43 -15.28
CA GLU A 71 -2.10 12.39 -14.01
C GLU A 71 -1.77 11.15 -13.19
N MET A 72 -1.63 10.00 -13.85
CA MET A 72 -1.16 8.77 -13.22
C MET A 72 0.24 8.93 -12.61
N THR A 73 1.17 9.59 -13.32
CA THR A 73 2.56 9.72 -12.86
C THR A 73 2.65 10.61 -11.62
N VAL A 74 1.90 11.71 -11.58
CA VAL A 74 1.90 12.63 -10.43
C VAL A 74 1.19 12.03 -9.21
N HIS A 75 0.21 11.14 -9.42
CA HIS A 75 -0.53 10.46 -8.36
C HIS A 75 -0.04 9.03 -8.05
N ALA A 76 1.06 8.58 -8.67
CA ALA A 76 1.68 7.31 -8.33
C ALA A 76 2.26 7.36 -6.90
N LEU A 77 2.22 6.24 -6.18
CA LEU A 77 2.58 6.23 -4.76
C LEU A 77 4.03 6.63 -4.47
N PRO A 78 5.04 6.18 -5.27
CA PRO A 78 6.39 6.69 -5.13
C PRO A 78 6.48 8.22 -5.25
N THR A 79 5.75 8.81 -6.20
CA THR A 79 5.74 10.25 -6.44
C THR A 79 5.11 10.98 -5.27
N LEU A 80 3.96 10.51 -4.78
CA LEU A 80 3.28 11.10 -3.62
C LEU A 80 4.14 11.01 -2.36
N PHE A 81 4.77 9.86 -2.11
CA PHE A 81 5.66 9.70 -0.97
C PHE A 81 6.89 10.61 -1.04
N GLN A 82 7.51 10.75 -2.22
CA GLN A 82 8.67 11.63 -2.42
C GLN A 82 8.32 13.12 -2.34
N ALA A 83 7.06 13.48 -2.58
CA ALA A 83 6.57 14.85 -2.44
C ALA A 83 6.27 15.23 -0.99
N LEU A 84 6.31 14.29 -0.04
CA LEU A 84 6.14 14.60 1.37
C LEU A 84 7.31 15.45 1.89
N PRO A 85 7.04 16.46 2.73
CA PRO A 85 8.10 17.14 3.46
C PRO A 85 8.79 16.15 4.41
N ASP A 86 10.07 16.38 4.72
CA ASP A 86 10.85 15.54 5.65
C ASP A 86 10.14 15.34 7.00
N GLU A 87 9.38 16.33 7.46
CA GLU A 87 8.55 16.24 8.66
C GLU A 87 7.36 15.30 8.50
N GLY A 88 6.68 15.32 7.34
CA GLY A 88 5.59 14.42 7.00
C GLY A 88 6.01 12.96 6.98
N VAL A 89 7.25 12.69 6.59
CA VAL A 89 7.82 11.34 6.61
C VAL A 89 8.02 10.82 8.04
N LYS A 90 8.29 11.69 9.02
CA LYS A 90 8.46 11.30 10.44
C LYS A 90 7.16 10.97 11.14
N TRP A 91 6.03 11.47 10.63
CA TRP A 91 4.72 11.27 11.24
C TRP A 91 4.02 10.02 10.73
N LEU A 92 4.55 9.36 9.70
CA LEU A 92 3.96 8.14 9.18
C LEU A 92 3.86 7.07 10.27
N SER A 93 2.64 6.56 10.46
CA SER A 93 2.39 5.37 11.27
C SER A 93 3.27 4.22 10.79
N PRO A 94 3.62 3.25 11.66
CA PRO A 94 4.20 1.99 11.23
C PRO A 94 3.49 1.44 9.99
N LEU A 95 4.28 1.20 8.93
CA LEU A 95 3.77 0.76 7.64
C LEU A 95 4.23 -0.66 7.36
N THR A 96 3.29 -1.50 6.94
CA THR A 96 3.54 -2.88 6.54
C THR A 96 3.07 -3.07 5.11
N LEU A 97 3.98 -3.53 4.24
CA LEU A 97 3.66 -4.01 2.91
C LEU A 97 3.57 -5.53 2.95
N ILE A 98 2.43 -6.07 2.54
CA ILE A 98 2.18 -7.51 2.53
C ILE A 98 2.21 -7.99 1.07
N GLU A 99 2.97 -9.04 0.81
CA GLU A 99 3.07 -9.70 -0.50
C GLU A 99 2.58 -11.14 -0.40
N CYS A 100 1.77 -11.58 -1.35
CA CYS A 100 1.31 -12.97 -1.39
C CYS A 100 2.28 -13.84 -2.21
N GLU A 101 2.57 -15.06 -1.74
CA GLU A 101 3.51 -15.98 -2.41
C GLU A 101 3.11 -16.27 -3.86
N HIS A 102 1.81 -16.35 -4.14
CA HIS A 102 1.25 -16.63 -5.46
C HIS A 102 0.60 -15.39 -6.10
N ASP A 103 1.03 -14.18 -5.69
CA ASP A 103 0.72 -12.97 -6.46
C ASP A 103 1.32 -13.07 -7.88
N PRO A 104 0.63 -12.50 -8.90
CA PRO A 104 1.24 -12.24 -10.19
C PRO A 104 2.59 -11.51 -10.02
N GLN A 105 3.60 -11.93 -10.78
CA GLN A 105 4.97 -11.43 -10.60
C GLN A 105 5.09 -9.90 -10.66
N TRP A 106 4.24 -9.26 -11.46
CA TRP A 106 4.23 -7.80 -11.57
C TRP A 106 3.81 -7.10 -10.28
N PHE A 107 2.94 -7.69 -9.45
CA PHE A 107 2.61 -7.14 -8.13
C PHE A 107 3.82 -7.17 -7.20
N LYS A 108 4.59 -8.26 -7.21
CA LYS A 108 5.81 -8.39 -6.42
C LYS A 108 6.87 -7.36 -6.81
N VAL A 109 6.97 -7.05 -8.11
CA VAL A 109 7.86 -6.01 -8.64
C VAL A 109 7.44 -4.64 -8.10
N VAL A 110 6.18 -4.24 -8.27
CA VAL A 110 5.73 -2.89 -7.83
C VAL A 110 5.77 -2.71 -6.31
N VAL A 111 5.48 -3.76 -5.54
CA VAL A 111 5.61 -3.74 -4.06
C VAL A 111 7.08 -3.62 -3.68
N GLY A 112 7.97 -4.42 -4.28
CA GLY A 112 9.39 -4.36 -4.03
C GLY A 112 10.03 -3.01 -4.41
N ASP A 113 9.62 -2.42 -5.53
CA ASP A 113 10.11 -1.09 -5.95
C ASP A 113 9.63 0.01 -5.02
N PHE A 114 8.39 -0.07 -4.54
CA PHE A 114 7.91 0.90 -3.55
C PHE A 114 8.57 0.73 -2.18
N HIS A 115 8.83 -0.51 -1.75
CA HIS A 115 9.60 -0.77 -0.53
C HIS A 115 10.99 -0.11 -0.55
N LYS A 116 11.67 -0.15 -1.71
CA LYS A 116 12.95 0.56 -1.90
C LYS A 116 12.79 2.07 -1.75
N VAL A 117 11.72 2.64 -2.32
CA VAL A 117 11.42 4.08 -2.21
C VAL A 117 11.18 4.51 -0.76
N LEU A 118 10.54 3.66 0.04
CA LEU A 118 10.30 3.91 1.46
C LEU A 118 11.60 3.89 2.30
N GLY A 119 12.68 3.28 1.78
CA GLY A 119 14.02 3.36 2.38
C GLY A 119 14.09 2.81 3.80
N GLY A 120 13.45 1.67 4.06
CA GLY A 120 13.44 1.02 5.38
C GLY A 120 12.34 1.48 6.34
N ARG A 121 11.44 2.36 5.90
CA ARG A 121 10.30 2.85 6.70
C ARG A 121 9.08 1.94 6.71
N ALA A 122 9.12 0.87 5.92
CA ALA A 122 8.08 -0.14 5.93
C ALA A 122 8.67 -1.51 6.23
N TRP A 123 7.96 -2.25 7.08
CA TRP A 123 8.10 -3.69 7.15
C TRP A 123 7.55 -4.31 5.87
N ARG A 124 8.19 -5.37 5.40
CA ARG A 124 7.71 -6.14 4.25
C ARG A 124 7.54 -7.59 4.69
N GLU A 125 6.30 -8.05 4.62
CA GLU A 125 5.90 -9.39 5.07
C GLU A 125 5.43 -10.23 3.88
N GLY A 126 5.77 -11.52 3.91
CA GLY A 126 5.32 -12.49 2.92
C GLY A 126 4.20 -13.36 3.48
N THR A 127 3.21 -13.71 2.66
CA THR A 127 2.17 -14.66 3.06
C THR A 127 2.27 -15.94 2.24
N ALA A 128 2.64 -17.03 2.91
CA ALA A 128 2.79 -18.33 2.29
C ALA A 128 1.44 -18.88 1.81
N ASP A 129 1.46 -19.64 0.71
CA ASP A 129 0.29 -20.30 0.10
C ASP A 129 -0.88 -19.40 -0.33
N HIS A 130 -0.73 -18.07 -0.23
CA HIS A 130 -1.75 -17.12 -0.66
C HIS A 130 -1.51 -16.61 -2.07
N ASN A 131 -2.58 -16.52 -2.86
CA ASN A 131 -2.65 -15.73 -4.09
C ASN A 131 -3.23 -14.33 -3.82
N HIS A 132 -3.29 -13.53 -4.89
CA HIS A 132 -3.75 -12.14 -4.86
C HIS A 132 -5.05 -11.89 -4.10
N ILE A 133 -6.05 -12.78 -4.17
CA ILE A 133 -7.37 -12.55 -3.53
C ILE A 133 -7.50 -13.33 -2.22
N SER A 134 -6.92 -14.54 -2.18
CA SER A 134 -7.14 -15.50 -1.09
C SER A 134 -6.77 -14.95 0.29
N PHE A 135 -5.75 -14.08 0.37
CA PHE A 135 -5.34 -13.43 1.62
C PHE A 135 -6.50 -12.67 2.28
N SER A 136 -7.23 -11.86 1.51
CA SER A 136 -8.38 -11.09 2.01
C SER A 136 -9.57 -12.00 2.37
N CYS A 137 -9.64 -13.19 1.79
CA CYS A 137 -10.69 -14.16 2.06
C CYS A 137 -10.39 -15.08 3.25
N ALA A 138 -9.12 -15.22 3.64
CA ALA A 138 -8.70 -16.20 4.63
C ALA A 138 -8.81 -15.73 6.08
N VAL A 139 -9.20 -14.46 6.29
CA VAL A 139 -9.43 -13.91 7.63
C VAL A 139 -10.45 -14.75 8.39
N SER A 140 -10.06 -15.25 9.56
CA SER A 140 -10.87 -16.13 10.43
C SER A 140 -11.07 -17.55 9.90
N MET A 141 -10.27 -18.00 8.93
CA MET A 141 -10.33 -19.35 8.38
C MET A 141 -9.21 -20.27 8.92
N GLY A 142 -8.28 -19.76 9.74
CA GLY A 142 -7.12 -20.54 10.21
C GLY A 142 -6.08 -20.78 9.13
N GLN A 143 -6.06 -19.93 8.08
CA GLN A 143 -5.19 -20.06 6.93
C GLN A 143 -4.45 -18.74 6.70
N GLY A 144 -3.16 -18.72 7.05
CA GLY A 144 -2.26 -17.59 6.78
C GLY A 144 -2.46 -16.35 7.63
N GLU A 145 -3.25 -16.40 8.72
CA GLU A 145 -3.31 -15.29 9.68
C GLU A 145 -1.99 -15.08 10.45
N GLY A 146 -1.05 -16.04 10.41
CA GLY A 146 0.25 -15.90 11.08
C GLY A 146 1.02 -14.65 10.67
N CYS A 147 0.91 -14.23 9.40
CA CYS A 147 1.51 -12.96 8.97
C CYS A 147 0.91 -11.75 9.69
N MET A 148 -0.37 -11.79 10.04
CA MET A 148 -1.01 -10.72 10.82
C MET A 148 -0.55 -10.74 12.27
N GLU A 149 -0.26 -11.91 12.84
CA GLU A 149 0.29 -12.01 14.19
C GLU A 149 1.67 -11.33 14.28
N ASP A 150 2.57 -11.61 13.34
CA ASP A 150 3.90 -10.99 13.27
C ASP A 150 3.80 -9.47 13.06
N VAL A 151 2.88 -9.07 12.20
CA VAL A 151 2.59 -7.66 11.89
C VAL A 151 1.98 -6.91 13.08
N MET A 152 1.19 -7.59 13.91
CA MET A 152 0.67 -7.01 15.16
C MET A 152 1.76 -6.88 16.23
N VAL A 153 2.79 -7.73 16.23
CA VAL A 153 3.96 -7.59 17.13
C VAL A 153 4.85 -6.41 16.72
N TRP A 154 4.91 -6.10 15.43
CA TRP A 154 5.69 -4.99 14.89
C TRP A 154 5.18 -3.59 15.32
N ILE A 155 3.91 -3.48 15.68
CA ILE A 155 3.21 -2.23 16.00
C ILE A 155 3.19 -1.93 17.49
#